data_AF-A0AAD4EDI8-F1
#
_entry.id   AF-A0AAD4EDI8-F1
#
_cell.length_a   1.000
_cell.length_b   1.000
_cell.length_c   1.000
_cell.angle_alpha   90.00
_cell.angle_beta   90.00
_cell.angle_gamma   90.00
#
_symmetry.space_group_name_H-M   'P 1'
#
loop_
_entity.id
_entity.type
_entity.pdbx_description
1 polymer ?
#
loop_
_entity_poly.entity_id
_entity_poly.type
_entity_poly.pdbx_seq_one_letter_code
_entity_poly.pdbx_strand_id
1 'polypeptide(L)'
;MPSVLNGSRVARFHESNLPGSAWDVLEPILTNTAGAVALRIQRELVDLGRLIPETDAGNALRASLKDLADMHKKNIEFLKGNLGMDEQRQRLKETEKQVHQLSKQIHELRVPFGMRVKSWFGLR
;
A
#
# COMPACT_ATOMS: atom_id res chain seq x y z
N MET A 1 22.76 -24.94 -19.84
CA MET A 1 21.86 -23.77 -19.76
C MET A 1 22.25 -22.97 -18.53
N PRO A 2 23.06 -21.90 -18.63
CA PRO A 2 23.47 -21.16 -17.44
C PRO A 2 22.49 -20.01 -17.16
N SER A 3 21.99 -20.02 -15.93
CA SER A 3 21.17 -19.00 -15.29
C SER A 3 22.00 -17.75 -15.04
N VAL A 4 21.69 -16.64 -15.71
CA VAL A 4 22.24 -15.33 -15.30
C VAL A 4 21.34 -14.78 -14.21
N LEU A 5 21.65 -15.17 -12.97
CA LEU A 5 21.18 -14.48 -11.77
C LEU A 5 21.76 -13.06 -11.82
N ASN A 6 20.91 -12.04 -11.79
CA ASN A 6 21.28 -10.62 -11.82
C ASN A 6 22.51 -10.35 -10.93
N GLY A 7 23.63 -10.00 -11.56
CA GLY A 7 24.89 -9.72 -10.88
C GLY A 7 24.82 -8.44 -10.04
N SER A 8 25.61 -8.42 -8.95
CA SER A 8 25.82 -7.21 -8.14
C SER A 8 26.57 -6.15 -8.96
N ARG A 9 26.11 -4.89 -8.91
CA ARG A 9 26.78 -3.74 -9.53
C ARG A 9 27.36 -2.85 -8.44
N VAL A 10 28.65 -2.53 -8.55
CA VAL A 10 29.33 -1.60 -7.63
C VAL A 10 29.36 -0.22 -8.28
N ALA A 11 28.71 0.76 -7.64
CA ALA A 11 28.85 2.18 -7.97
C ALA A 11 29.82 2.82 -6.97
N ARG A 12 30.67 3.73 -7.43
CA ARG A 12 31.65 4.44 -6.58
C ARG A 12 31.39 5.94 -6.71
N PHE A 13 31.54 6.67 -5.60
CA PHE A 13 31.57 8.13 -5.62
C PHE A 13 32.69 8.63 -6.53
N HIS A 14 32.38 9.63 -7.36
CA HIS A 14 33.41 10.33 -8.12
C HIS A 14 34.34 11.10 -7.17
N GLU A 15 35.62 11.23 -7.54
CA GLU A 15 36.68 11.83 -6.72
C GLU A 15 36.43 13.31 -6.39
N SER A 16 35.54 13.98 -7.12
CA SER A 16 35.00 15.26 -6.74
C SER A 16 33.86 15.06 -5.74
N ASN A 17 34.03 15.55 -4.51
CA ASN A 17 33.02 15.61 -3.42
C ASN A 17 31.81 16.51 -3.78
N LEU A 18 31.29 16.39 -5.00
CA LEU A 18 30.12 17.08 -5.50
C LEU A 18 28.88 16.32 -5.03
N PRO A 19 27.86 17.00 -4.46
CA PRO A 19 26.61 16.38 -4.01
C PRO A 19 25.89 15.54 -5.09
N GLY A 20 26.14 15.81 -6.38
CA GLY A 20 25.57 15.06 -7.50
C GLY A 20 26.00 13.60 -7.57
N SER A 21 27.25 13.26 -7.18
CA SER A 21 27.76 11.90 -7.30
C SER A 21 27.11 10.91 -6.33
N ALA A 22 26.51 11.43 -5.25
CA ALA A 22 25.73 10.61 -4.32
C ALA A 22 24.38 10.18 -4.93
N TRP A 23 23.77 11.02 -5.77
CA TRP A 23 22.54 10.68 -6.47
C TRP A 23 22.77 9.58 -7.51
N ASP A 24 23.91 9.57 -8.20
CA ASP A 24 24.27 8.52 -9.16
C ASP A 24 24.41 7.13 -8.51
N VAL A 25 24.77 7.08 -7.21
CA VAL A 25 24.85 5.85 -6.42
C VAL A 25 23.46 5.43 -5.92
N LEU A 26 22.64 6.39 -5.52
CA LEU A 26 21.31 6.14 -4.94
C LEU A 26 20.25 5.85 -6.00
N GLU A 27 20.32 6.46 -7.17
CA GLU A 27 19.30 6.36 -8.22
C GLU A 27 19.04 4.91 -8.68
N PRO A 28 20.07 4.06 -8.93
CA PRO A 28 19.84 2.65 -9.26
C PRO A 28 19.20 1.84 -8.12
N ILE A 29 19.44 2.23 -6.86
CA ILE A 29 18.88 1.55 -5.68
C ILE A 29 17.40 1.94 -5.54
N LEU A 30 17.11 3.24 -5.65
CA LEU A 30 15.78 3.79 -5.50
C LEU A 30 14.85 3.38 -6.65
N THR A 31 15.34 3.41 -7.89
CA THR A 31 14.57 2.98 -9.07
C THR A 31 14.24 1.47 -9.04
N ASN A 32 15.07 0.66 -8.39
CA ASN A 32 14.83 -0.79 -8.26
C ASN A 32 13.80 -1.14 -7.17
N THR A 33 13.41 -0.20 -6.29
CA THR A 33 12.44 -0.50 -5.24
C THR A 33 11.03 -0.74 -5.79
N ALA A 34 10.60 0.05 -6.78
CA ALA A 34 9.30 -0.15 -7.44
C ALA A 34 9.24 -1.49 -8.19
N GLY A 35 10.32 -1.84 -8.90
CA GLY A 35 10.46 -3.13 -9.56
C GLY A 35 10.44 -4.30 -8.57
N ALA A 36 11.12 -4.17 -7.44
CA ALA A 36 11.13 -5.18 -6.39
C ALA A 36 9.74 -5.40 -5.76
N VAL A 37 8.96 -4.34 -5.54
CA VAL A 37 7.58 -4.45 -5.04
C VAL A 37 6.68 -5.15 -6.07
N ALA A 38 6.76 -4.77 -7.34
CA ALA A 38 5.98 -5.41 -8.40
C ALA A 38 6.30 -6.92 -8.53
N LEU A 39 7.58 -7.29 -8.49
CA LEU A 39 8.02 -8.69 -8.52
C LEU A 39 7.53 -9.47 -7.30
N ARG A 40 7.48 -8.85 -6.12
CA ARG A 40 6.95 -9.48 -4.91
C ARG A 40 5.45 -9.74 -5.01
N ILE A 41 4.67 -8.78 -5.52
CA ILE A 41 3.24 -8.96 -5.77
C ILE A 41 3.02 -10.09 -6.79
N GLN A 42 3.79 -10.12 -7.89
CA GLN A 42 3.69 -11.20 -8.88
C GLN A 42 3.99 -12.57 -8.28
N ARG A 43 5.06 -12.69 -7.48
CA ARG A 43 5.37 -13.94 -6.76
C ARG A 43 4.22 -14.37 -5.85
N GLU A 44 3.64 -13.44 -5.10
CA GLU A 44 2.54 -13.75 -4.19
C GLU A 44 1.28 -14.21 -4.93
N LEU A 45 0.92 -13.56 -6.04
CA LEU A 45 -0.27 -13.91 -6.83
C LEU A 45 -0.09 -15.18 -7.69
N VAL A 46 1.05 -15.31 -8.37
CA VAL A 46 1.29 -16.35 -9.37
C VAL A 46 1.89 -17.59 -8.73
N ASP A 47 3.00 -17.44 -8.01
CA ASP A 47 3.78 -18.57 -7.50
C ASP A 47 3.13 -19.14 -6.22
N LEU A 48 2.68 -18.27 -5.33
CA LEU A 48 2.08 -18.64 -4.05
C LEU A 48 0.55 -18.76 -4.12
N GLY A 49 -0.07 -18.34 -5.23
CA GLY A 49 -1.51 -18.43 -5.43
C GLY A 49 -2.34 -17.60 -4.43
N ARG A 50 -1.76 -16.57 -3.82
CA ARG A 50 -2.46 -15.69 -2.88
C ARG A 50 -3.46 -14.83 -3.63
N LEU A 51 -4.57 -14.50 -2.96
CA LEU A 51 -5.47 -13.47 -3.45
C LEU A 51 -4.90 -12.07 -3.16
N ILE A 52 -5.32 -11.05 -3.93
CA ILE A 52 -4.88 -9.66 -3.73
C ILE A 52 -4.94 -9.21 -2.25
N PRO A 53 -6.01 -9.47 -1.47
CA PRO A 53 -6.06 -9.01 -0.08
C PRO A 53 -5.21 -9.86 0.89
N GLU A 54 -4.63 -10.97 0.42
CA GLU A 54 -3.68 -11.79 1.17
C GLU A 54 -2.22 -11.42 0.87
N THR A 55 -1.99 -10.61 -0.18
CA THR A 55 -0.67 -10.07 -0.48
C THR A 55 -0.20 -9.11 0.60
N ASP A 56 1.10 -8.95 0.76
CA ASP A 56 1.66 -8.00 1.72
C ASP A 56 1.31 -6.56 1.34
N ALA A 57 1.24 -6.27 0.04
CA ALA A 57 0.75 -4.99 -0.48
C ALA A 57 -0.74 -4.78 -0.18
N GLY A 58 -1.57 -5.81 -0.32
CA GLY A 58 -3.00 -5.77 0.01
C GLY A 58 -3.26 -5.55 1.50
N ASN A 59 -2.48 -6.22 2.36
CA ASN A 59 -2.52 -6.03 3.81
C ASN A 59 -2.10 -4.60 4.20
N ALA A 60 -1.02 -4.09 3.62
CA ALA A 60 -0.56 -2.72 3.84
C ALA A 60 -1.61 -1.70 3.40
N LEU A 61 -2.19 -1.86 2.20
CA LEU A 61 -3.26 -0.99 1.70
C LEU A 61 -4.46 -0.98 2.66
N ARG A 62 -4.89 -2.16 3.14
CA ARG A 62 -6.01 -2.25 4.08
C ARG A 62 -5.72 -1.53 5.40
N ALA A 63 -4.50 -1.63 5.92
CA ALA A 63 -4.09 -0.90 7.12
C ALA A 63 -4.14 0.62 6.88
N SER A 64 -3.55 1.11 5.79
CA SER A 64 -3.57 2.53 5.44
C SER A 64 -4.99 3.07 5.25
N LEU A 65 -5.88 2.31 4.59
CA LEU A 65 -7.28 2.70 4.43
C LEU A 65 -8.03 2.78 5.77
N LYS A 66 -7.71 1.87 6.72
CA LYS A 66 -8.29 1.91 8.06
C LYS A 66 -7.82 3.14 8.83
N ASP A 67 -6.53 3.44 8.81
CA ASP A 67 -5.98 4.63 9.47
C ASP A 67 -6.58 5.91 8.90
N LEU A 68 -6.73 5.99 7.57
CA LEU A 68 -7.38 7.11 6.90
C LEU A 68 -8.85 7.26 7.32
N ALA A 69 -9.61 6.16 7.35
CA ALA A 69 -11.00 6.18 7.79
C ALA A 69 -11.14 6.63 9.26
N ASP A 70 -10.22 6.20 10.13
CA ASP A 70 -10.22 6.58 11.55
C ASP A 70 -9.84 8.05 11.75
N MET A 71 -8.91 8.60 10.95
CA MET A 71 -8.65 10.04 10.92
C MET A 71 -9.88 10.84 10.50
N HIS A 72 -10.56 10.42 9.42
CA HIS A 72 -11.77 11.11 8.97
C HIS A 72 -12.91 11.06 9.99
N LYS A 73 -13.08 9.94 10.71
CA LYS A 73 -14.06 9.86 11.82
C LYS A 73 -13.76 10.84 12.93
N LYS A 74 -12.51 10.96 13.37
CA LYS A 74 -12.08 11.95 14.37
C LYS A 74 -12.36 13.38 13.89
N ASN A 75 -12.09 13.66 12.61
CA ASN A 75 -12.39 14.97 12.02
C ASN A 75 -13.89 15.25 12.01
N ILE A 76 -14.74 14.26 11.69
CA ILE A 76 -16.20 14.40 11.77
C ILE A 76 -16.64 14.71 13.19
N GLU A 77 -16.12 14.00 14.21
CA GLU A 77 -16.45 14.25 15.62
C GLU A 77 -16.07 15.67 16.05
N PHE A 78 -14.87 16.12 15.66
CA PHE A 78 -14.42 17.49 15.90
C PHE A 78 -15.32 18.54 15.24
N LEU A 79 -15.73 18.30 13.99
CA LEU A 79 -16.63 19.20 13.26
C LEU A 79 -18.06 19.21 13.84
N LYS A 80 -18.55 18.06 14.35
CA LYS A 80 -19.86 17.96 15.03
C LYS A 80 -19.88 18.79 16.32
N GLY A 81 -18.77 18.88 17.04
CA GLY A 81 -18.66 19.70 18.26
C GLY A 81 -18.68 21.21 18.00
N ASN A 82 -18.38 21.67 16.78
CA ASN A 82 -18.22 23.07 16.42
C ASN A 82 -19.27 23.58 15.41
N LEU A 83 -20.43 22.91 15.31
CA LEU A 83 -21.43 23.16 14.27
C LEU A 83 -21.94 24.62 14.26
N GLY A 84 -21.50 25.40 13.27
CA GLY A 84 -22.05 26.69 12.88
C GLY A 84 -22.02 26.88 11.35
N MET A 85 -23.03 27.56 10.80
CA MET A 85 -23.24 27.80 9.35
C MET A 85 -23.48 26.56 8.48
N ASP A 86 -24.18 26.76 7.35
CA ASP A 86 -24.58 25.70 6.41
C ASP A 86 -23.41 25.07 5.65
N GLU A 87 -22.31 25.80 5.43
CA GLU A 87 -21.12 25.28 4.76
C GLU A 87 -20.43 24.16 5.55
N GLN A 88 -20.37 24.27 6.88
CA GLN A 88 -19.81 23.22 7.73
C GLN A 88 -20.67 21.96 7.69
N ARG A 89 -21.99 22.10 7.57
CA ARG A 89 -22.92 20.97 7.41
C ARG A 89 -22.72 20.26 6.08
N GLN A 90 -22.42 20.99 5.00
CA GLN A 90 -22.09 20.39 3.70
C GLN A 90 -20.77 19.62 3.75
N ARG A 91 -19.70 20.22 4.29
CA ARG A 91 -18.39 19.54 4.44
C ARG A 91 -18.49 18.29 5.31
N LEU A 92 -19.32 18.34 6.36
CA LEU A 92 -19.59 17.17 7.19
C LEU A 92 -20.22 16.03 6.38
N LYS A 93 -21.26 16.32 5.59
CA LYS A 93 -21.91 15.32 4.73
C LYS A 93 -20.96 14.72 3.71
N GLU A 94 -20.07 15.53 3.12
CA GLU A 94 -19.06 15.04 2.18
C GLU A 94 -18.05 14.12 2.87
N THR A 95 -17.58 14.51 4.04
CA THR A 95 -16.62 13.70 4.83
C THR A 95 -17.26 12.38 5.26
N GLU A 96 -18.54 12.38 5.66
CA GLU A 96 -19.28 11.15 5.99
C GLU A 96 -19.41 10.21 4.78
N LYS A 97 -19.65 10.76 3.58
CA LYS A 97 -19.67 9.97 2.33
C LYS A 97 -18.31 9.34 2.04
N GLN A 98 -17.22 10.07 2.23
CA GLN A 98 -15.86 9.55 2.04
C GLN A 98 -15.56 8.40 3.02
N VAL A 99 -15.91 8.55 4.30
CA VAL A 99 -15.78 7.48 5.29
C VAL A 99 -16.57 6.23 4.89
N HIS A 100 -17.78 6.41 4.36
CA HIS A 100 -18.60 5.30 3.90
C HIS A 100 -17.97 4.57 2.72
N GLN A 101 -17.39 5.30 1.76
CA GLN A 101 -16.67 4.70 0.62
C GLN A 101 -15.41 3.95 1.06
N LEU A 102 -14.60 4.55 1.95
CA LEU A 102 -13.42 3.89 2.51
C LEU A 102 -13.80 2.61 3.26
N SER A 103 -14.90 2.63 4.01
CA SER A 103 -15.40 1.46 4.72
C SER A 103 -15.79 0.32 3.77
N LYS A 104 -16.36 0.63 2.60
CA LYS A 104 -16.63 -0.36 1.55
C LYS A 104 -15.35 -0.95 0.97
N GLN A 105 -14.36 -0.13 0.64
CA GLN A 105 -13.07 -0.59 0.13
C GLN A 105 -12.35 -1.51 1.13
N ILE A 106 -12.38 -1.17 2.43
CA ILE A 106 -11.84 -2.03 3.50
C ILE A 106 -12.57 -3.37 3.56
N HIS A 107 -13.90 -3.36 3.34
CA HIS A 107 -14.71 -4.58 3.35
C HIS A 107 -14.42 -5.47 2.14
N GLU A 108 -14.24 -4.89 0.95
CA GLU A 108 -13.85 -5.62 -0.27
C GLU A 108 -12.46 -6.25 -0.14
N LEU A 109 -11.55 -5.59 0.61
CA LEU A 109 -10.23 -6.13 0.96
C LEU A 109 -10.26 -7.15 2.11
N ARG A 110 -11.44 -7.55 2.59
CA ARG A 110 -11.56 -8.56 3.64
C ARG A 110 -11.65 -9.95 3.02
N VAL A 111 -10.60 -10.74 3.21
CA VAL A 111 -10.61 -12.17 2.86
C VAL A 111 -11.64 -12.91 3.73
N PRO A 112 -12.58 -13.66 3.14
CA PRO A 112 -13.46 -14.56 3.89
C PRO A 112 -12.63 -15.64 4.61
N PHE A 113 -12.92 -15.88 5.88
CA PHE A 113 -12.19 -16.88 6.68
C PHE A 113 -12.23 -18.28 6.04
N GLY A 114 -13.30 -18.65 5.33
CA GLY A 114 -13.39 -19.93 4.62
C GLY A 114 -12.39 -20.09 3.46
N MET A 115 -11.96 -19.00 2.83
CA MET A 115 -10.92 -19.04 1.79
C MET A 115 -9.51 -19.21 2.39
N ARG A 116 -9.27 -18.63 3.57
CA ARG A 116 -7.99 -18.78 4.31
C ARG A 116 -7.69 -20.23 4.68
N VAL A 117 -8.74 -21.03 4.91
CA VAL A 117 -8.60 -22.46 5.23
C VAL A 117 -8.37 -23.29 3.95
N LYS A 118 -8.99 -22.94 2.81
CA LYS A 118 -8.77 -23.64 1.53
C LYS A 118 -7.32 -23.56 1.03
N SER A 119 -6.64 -22.42 1.18
CA SER A 119 -5.23 -22.31 0.78
C SER A 119 -4.30 -23.18 1.64
N TRP A 120 -4.72 -23.51 2.87
CA TRP A 120 -3.98 -24.38 3.78
C TRP A 120 -4.17 -25.88 3.48
N PHE A 121 -5.30 -26.26 2.86
CA PHE A 121 -5.63 -27.66 2.55
C PHE A 121 -5.35 -28.09 1.10
N GLY A 122 -4.65 -27.27 0.30
CA GLY A 122 -4.12 -27.69 -1.01
C GLY A 122 -5.18 -28.02 -2.08
N LEU A 123 -6.44 -27.65 -1.86
CA LEU A 123 -7.52 -27.80 -2.84
C LEU A 123 -7.54 -26.56 -3.73
N ARG A 124 -6.89 -26.66 -4.90
CA ARG A 124 -7.10 -25.75 -6.04
C ARG A 124 -8.47 -26.00 -6.67
#